data_AF-A0A7Y9QZV0-F1
#
_entry.id   AF-A0A7Y9QZV0-F1
#
_cell.length_a   1.000
_cell.length_b   1.000
_cell.length_c   1.000
_cell.angle_alpha   90.00
_cell.angle_beta   90.00
_cell.angle_gamma   90.00
#
_symmetry.space_group_name_H-M   'P 1'
#
loop_
_entity.id
_entity.type
_entity.pdbx_description
1 polymer ?
#
loop_
_entity_poly.entity_id
_entity_poly.type
_entity_poly.pdbx_seq_one_letter_code
_entity_poly.pdbx_strand_id
1 'polypeptide(L)'
;MSDRVVTRNDQGRTITVQTGDAIVLRIEENLSTGYNWDIAAESGPVLALQHSEHVAATGGLMGCSGMRLLHFVAQAPGSQPIRLQLRRPWDPPNQAIDQFSVTVVVN
;
A
#
# COMPACT_ATOMS: atom_id res chain seq x y z
N MET A 1 -20.22 -1.93 -4.11
CA MET A 1 -18.87 -1.33 -4.19
C MET A 1 -18.73 -0.43 -2.99
N SER A 2 -18.00 -0.89 -1.98
CA SER A 2 -17.60 -0.07 -0.85
C SER A 2 -16.10 0.18 -0.91
N ASP A 3 -15.68 1.39 -0.54
CA ASP A 3 -14.26 1.74 -0.51
C ASP A 3 -13.72 1.49 0.90
N ARG A 4 -12.74 0.59 1.02
CA ARG A 4 -12.03 0.32 2.27
C ARG A 4 -10.70 1.06 2.27
N VAL A 5 -10.59 2.07 3.14
CA VAL A 5 -9.32 2.75 3.38
C VAL A 5 -8.48 1.95 4.37
N VAL A 6 -7.22 1.73 4.02
CA VAL A 6 -6.19 1.09 4.87
C VAL A 6 -5.08 2.11 5.11
N THR A 7 -4.61 2.20 6.34
CA THR A 7 -3.57 3.16 6.72
C THR A 7 -2.43 2.49 7.46
N ARG A 8 -1.37 3.25 7.78
CA ARG A 8 -0.28 2.77 8.64
C ARG A 8 -0.76 2.18 9.97
N ASN A 9 -1.89 2.67 10.51
CA ASN A 9 -2.47 2.19 11.76
C ASN A 9 -3.06 0.76 11.66
N ASP A 10 -3.18 0.23 10.45
CA ASP A 10 -3.68 -1.12 10.19
C ASP A 10 -2.55 -2.16 10.05
N GLN A 11 -1.33 -1.78 10.41
CA GLN A 11 -0.17 -2.67 10.41
C GLN A 11 -0.48 -3.99 11.13
N GLY A 12 -0.25 -5.10 10.42
CA GLY A 12 -0.46 -6.46 10.90
C GLY A 12 -1.92 -6.89 11.05
N ARG A 13 -2.89 -6.03 10.70
CA ARG A 13 -4.31 -6.35 10.83
C ARG A 13 -4.81 -7.23 9.70
N THR A 14 -5.98 -7.82 9.95
CA THR A 14 -6.79 -8.48 8.93
C THR A 14 -7.99 -7.62 8.61
N ILE A 15 -8.24 -7.39 7.32
CA ILE A 15 -9.33 -6.57 6.81
C ILE A 15 -10.24 -7.45 5.97
N THR A 16 -11.54 -7.41 6.26
CA THR A 16 -12.54 -8.18 5.52
C THR A 16 -13.32 -7.26 4.58
N VAL A 17 -13.46 -7.71 3.32
CA VAL A 17 -14.17 -7.02 2.24
C VAL A 17 -14.98 -8.04 1.41
N GLN A 18 -15.82 -7.56 0.50
CA GLN A 18 -16.55 -8.40 -0.45
C GLN A 18 -15.87 -8.38 -1.82
N THR A 19 -16.13 -9.41 -2.63
CA THR A 19 -15.72 -9.39 -4.04
C THR A 19 -16.26 -8.13 -4.76
N GLY A 20 -15.39 -7.42 -5.48
CA GLY A 20 -15.69 -6.17 -6.17
C GLY A 20 -15.50 -4.90 -5.34
N ASP A 21 -15.17 -5.00 -4.05
CA ASP A 21 -14.82 -3.83 -3.24
C ASP A 21 -13.44 -3.25 -3.61
N ALA A 22 -13.32 -1.94 -3.46
CA ALA A 22 -12.06 -1.22 -3.63
C ALA A 22 -11.33 -1.11 -2.28
N ILE A 23 -10.01 -1.28 -2.31
CA ILE A 23 -9.14 -1.12 -1.15
C ILE A 23 -8.10 -0.05 -1.49
N VAL A 24 -8.10 1.04 -0.73
CA VAL A 24 -7.15 2.14 -0.90
C VAL A 24 -6.17 2.14 0.27
N LEU A 25 -4.96 1.65 0.03
CA LEU A 25 -3.87 1.73 1.00
C LEU A 25 -3.20 3.08 0.92
N ARG A 26 -3.20 3.81 2.04
CA ARG A 26 -2.64 5.15 2.21
C ARG A 26 -1.50 5.09 3.22
N ILE A 27 -0.29 5.37 2.78
CA ILE A 27 0.88 5.36 3.66
C ILE A 27 1.72 6.61 3.44
N GLU A 28 2.21 7.21 4.52
CA GLU A 28 3.08 8.38 4.46
C GLU A 28 4.38 8.05 3.73
N GLU A 29 4.77 8.93 2.80
CA GLU A 29 5.96 8.77 1.97
C GLU A 29 6.65 10.12 1.78
N ASN A 30 7.92 10.21 2.18
CA ASN A 30 8.73 11.42 2.01
C ASN A 30 9.80 11.22 0.92
N LEU A 31 9.48 11.57 -0.32
CA LEU A 31 10.38 11.40 -1.47
C LEU A 31 11.67 12.23 -1.38
N SER A 32 11.72 13.30 -0.57
CA SER A 32 12.95 14.10 -0.40
C SER A 32 14.12 13.31 0.20
N THR A 33 13.81 12.20 0.88
CA THR A 33 14.80 11.29 1.48
C THR A 33 15.37 10.27 0.49
N GLY A 34 14.75 10.13 -0.68
CA GLY A 34 15.02 9.09 -1.68
C GLY A 34 14.38 7.73 -1.37
N TYR A 35 13.72 7.55 -0.22
CA TYR A 35 13.01 6.32 0.12
C TYR A 35 11.60 6.29 -0.48
N ASN A 36 11.22 5.14 -1.04
CA ASN A 36 9.88 4.88 -1.57
C ASN A 36 9.32 3.54 -1.06
N TRP A 37 8.00 3.47 -0.94
CA TRP A 37 7.28 2.24 -0.64
C TRP A 37 7.09 1.40 -1.90
N ASP A 38 7.68 0.22 -1.92
CA ASP A 38 7.52 -0.79 -2.98
C ASP A 38 6.69 -1.98 -2.48
N ILE A 39 5.93 -2.61 -3.37
CA ILE A 39 5.23 -3.87 -3.09
C ILE A 39 6.26 -5.01 -3.06
N ALA A 40 6.38 -5.69 -1.91
CA ALA A 40 7.41 -6.69 -1.68
C ALA A 40 7.09 -8.08 -2.26
N ALA A 41 5.83 -8.36 -2.59
CA ALA A 41 5.40 -9.58 -3.25
C ALA A 41 4.20 -9.27 -4.15
N GLU A 42 4.27 -9.71 -5.41
CA GLU A 42 3.18 -9.53 -6.37
C GLU A 42 1.86 -10.12 -5.86
N SER A 43 0.80 -9.40 -6.19
CA SER A 43 -0.59 -9.73 -5.92
C SER A 43 -0.92 -11.15 -6.38
N GLY A 44 -1.36 -11.99 -5.45
CA GLY A 44 -2.05 -13.23 -5.78
C GLY A 44 -3.41 -12.95 -6.48
N PRO A 45 -4.17 -14.01 -6.82
CA PRO A 45 -5.41 -13.88 -7.59
C PRO A 45 -6.57 -13.21 -6.84
N VAL A 46 -6.43 -12.91 -5.54
CA VAL A 46 -7.50 -12.39 -4.68
C VAL A 46 -7.66 -10.87 -4.85
N LEU A 47 -6.55 -10.14 -4.99
CA LEU A 47 -6.55 -8.69 -5.18
C LEU A 47 -5.80 -8.30 -6.43
N ALA A 48 -6.32 -7.36 -7.21
CA ALA A 48 -5.60 -6.74 -8.31
C ALA A 48 -5.29 -5.27 -8.02
N LEU A 49 -4.02 -4.89 -8.14
CA LEU A 49 -3.60 -3.49 -8.14
C LEU A 49 -4.11 -2.81 -9.42
N GLN A 50 -4.98 -1.82 -9.26
CA GLN A 50 -5.51 -1.01 -10.36
C GLN A 50 -4.62 0.20 -10.63
N HIS A 51 -4.18 0.87 -9.56
CA HIS A 51 -3.45 2.12 -9.67
C HIS A 51 -2.51 2.33 -8.48
N SER A 52 -1.43 3.05 -8.74
CA SER A 52 -0.44 3.45 -7.74
C SER A 52 -0.02 4.88 -8.01
N GLU A 53 -0.15 5.76 -7.03
CA GLU A 53 0.18 7.18 -7.15
C GLU A 53 0.86 7.71 -5.90
N HIS A 54 1.62 8.79 -6.07
CA HIS A 54 2.15 9.60 -4.98
C HIS A 54 1.44 10.95 -4.98
N VAL A 55 0.89 11.33 -3.83
CA VAL A 55 0.21 12.60 -3.63
C VAL A 55 1.06 13.45 -2.69
N ALA A 56 1.53 14.60 -3.18
CA ALA A 56 2.24 15.57 -2.34
C ALA A 56 1.31 16.13 -1.25
N ALA A 57 1.86 16.50 -0.09
CA ALA A 57 1.06 17.16 0.94
C ALA A 57 0.45 18.46 0.38
N THR A 58 -0.83 18.68 0.68
CA THR A 58 -1.55 19.88 0.25
C THR A 58 -0.92 21.10 0.94
N GLY A 59 -0.26 21.98 0.18
CA GLY A 59 0.43 23.16 0.73
C GLY A 59 1.75 23.53 0.06
N GLY A 60 2.31 22.69 -0.82
CA GLY A 60 3.39 23.08 -1.74
C GLY A 60 4.73 23.48 -1.09
N LEU A 61 4.92 23.25 0.22
CA LEU A 61 6.19 23.51 0.88
C LEU A 61 7.19 22.40 0.52
N MET A 62 8.37 22.80 0.01
CA MET A 62 9.50 21.89 -0.18
C MET A 62 9.82 21.18 1.15
N GLY A 63 9.76 19.85 1.15
CA GLY A 63 10.09 19.01 2.32
C GLY A 63 8.89 18.37 3.04
N CYS A 64 7.66 18.59 2.61
CA CYS A 64 6.51 17.92 3.20
C CYS A 64 6.45 16.43 2.80
N SER A 65 6.18 15.56 3.78
CA SER A 65 5.86 14.15 3.55
C SER A 65 4.56 14.05 2.74
N GLY A 66 4.63 13.44 1.57
CA GLY A 66 3.46 13.07 0.78
C GLY A 66 2.82 11.77 1.26
N MET A 67 1.95 11.23 0.42
CA MET A 67 1.24 9.98 0.63
C MET A 67 1.41 9.08 -0.60
N ARG A 68 1.79 7.83 -0.37
CA ARG A 68 1.66 6.75 -1.36
C ARG A 68 0.25 6.19 -1.28
N LEU A 69 -0.44 6.15 -2.42
CA LEU A 69 -1.75 5.52 -2.56
C LEU A 69 -1.62 4.30 -3.47
N LEU A 70 -2.11 3.15 -2.99
CA LEU A 70 -2.23 1.93 -3.77
C LEU A 70 -3.70 1.51 -3.80
N HIS A 71 -4.26 1.45 -5.00
CA HIS A 71 -5.66 1.11 -5.24
C HIS A 71 -5.75 -0.34 -5.69
N PHE A 72 -6.40 -1.17 -4.89
CA PHE A 72 -6.68 -2.56 -5.20
C PHE A 72 -8.17 -2.80 -5.38
N VAL A 73 -8.52 -3.81 -6.16
CA VAL A 73 -9.88 -4.35 -6.26
C VAL A 73 -9.87 -5.81 -5.83
N ALA A 74 -10.81 -6.18 -4.97
CA ALA A 74 -11.05 -7.58 -4.60
C ALA A 74 -11.65 -8.33 -5.80
N GLN A 75 -10.91 -9.27 -6.37
CA GLN A 75 -11.31 -9.99 -7.59
C GLN A 75 -11.96 -11.34 -7.34
N ALA A 76 -11.51 -12.05 -6.31
CA ALA A 76 -11.99 -13.39 -6.00
C ALA A 76 -11.96 -13.64 -4.49
N PRO A 77 -12.84 -14.50 -3.97
CA PRO A 77 -12.80 -14.92 -2.57
C PRO A 77 -11.45 -15.55 -2.21
N GLY A 78 -10.96 -15.28 -1.01
CA GLY A 78 -9.68 -15.78 -0.53
C GLY A 78 -8.99 -14.85 0.46
N SER A 79 -7.77 -15.21 0.84
CA SER A 79 -6.93 -14.41 1.75
C SER A 79 -5.62 -14.06 1.07
N GLN A 80 -5.28 -12.78 1.06
CA GLN A 80 -4.07 -12.29 0.43
C GLN A 80 -3.40 -11.19 1.27
N PRO A 81 -2.12 -11.36 1.64
CA PRO A 81 -1.37 -10.30 2.29
C PRO A 81 -0.93 -9.24 1.27
N ILE A 82 -1.10 -7.98 1.65
CA ILE A 82 -0.41 -6.85 1.01
C ILE A 82 0.83 -6.58 1.86
N ARG A 83 2.02 -6.60 1.23
CA ARG A 83 3.31 -6.34 1.89
C ARG A 83 4.04 -5.24 1.16
N LEU A 84 4.43 -4.19 1.88
CA LEU A 84 5.26 -3.10 1.39
C LEU A 84 6.59 -3.05 2.11
N GLN A 85 7.61 -2.54 1.42
CA GLN A 85 8.94 -2.26 1.95
C GLN A 85 9.34 -0.84 1.60
N LEU A 86 9.89 -0.11 2.57
CA LEU A 86 10.45 1.22 2.38
C LEU A 86 11.95 1.11 2.13
N ARG A 87 12.37 1.43 0.91
CA ARG A 87 13.79 1.36 0.50
C ARG A 87 14.07 2.39 -0.57
N ARG A 88 15.35 2.64 -0.86
CA ARG A 88 15.72 3.31 -2.10
C ARG A 88 15.75 2.29 -3.23
N PRO A 89 15.39 2.68 -4.46
CA PRO A 89 15.31 1.73 -5.56
C PRO A 89 16.69 1.19 -5.97
N TRP A 90 17.75 1.96 -5.70
CA TRP A 90 19.16 1.59 -5.92
C TRP A 90 19.82 0.88 -4.74
N ASP A 91 19.14 0.74 -3.59
CA ASP A 91 19.68 -0.04 -2.48
C ASP A 91 19.45 -1.54 -2.71
N PRO A 92 20.34 -2.41 -2.21
CA PRO A 92 20.14 -3.86 -2.24
C PRO A 92 18.77 -4.28 -1.66
N PRO A 93 18.14 -5.36 -2.16
CA PRO A 93 16.80 -5.77 -1.71
C PRO A 93 16.65 -6.04 -0.22
N ASN A 94 17.74 -6.34 0.50
CA ASN A 94 17.77 -6.60 1.93
C ASN A 94 17.96 -5.35 2.81
N GLN A 95 17.96 -4.14 2.22
CA GLN A 95 18.16 -2.87 2.94
C GLN A 95 16.88 -2.05 3.10
N ALA A 96 15.71 -2.71 3.18
CA ALA A 96 14.49 -2.03 3.58
C ALA A 96 14.63 -1.48 5.01
N ILE A 97 14.36 -0.18 5.17
CA ILE A 97 14.43 0.50 6.47
C ILE A 97 13.12 0.44 7.24
N ASP A 98 12.02 0.10 6.54
CA ASP A 98 10.70 -0.08 7.14
C ASP A 98 9.88 -1.08 6.31
N GLN A 99 8.87 -1.67 6.94
CA GLN A 99 7.97 -2.64 6.32
C GLN A 99 6.54 -2.40 6.78
N PHE A 100 5.60 -2.62 5.86
CA PHE A 100 4.18 -2.59 6.14
C PHE A 100 3.52 -3.88 5.68
N SER A 101 2.58 -4.41 6.46
CA SER A 101 1.80 -5.57 6.06
C SER A 101 0.36 -5.51 6.58
N VAL A 102 -0.57 -6.00 5.76
CA VAL A 102 -1.97 -6.20 6.12
C VAL A 102 -2.49 -7.43 5.40
N THR A 103 -3.38 -8.20 6.02
CA THR A 103 -4.04 -9.34 5.37
C THR A 103 -5.43 -8.92 4.92
N VAL A 104 -5.77 -9.12 3.65
CA VAL A 104 -7.13 -8.88 3.16
C VAL A 104 -7.81 -10.22 2.94
N VAL A 105 -8.99 -10.37 3.55
CA VAL A 105 -9.89 -11.51 3.37
C VAL A 105 -11.08 -11.04 2.53
N VAL A 106 -11.25 -11.65 1.37
CA VAL A 106 -12.36 -11.43 0.45
C VAL A 106 -13.35 -12.56 0.63
N ASN A 107 -14.60 -12.21 0.94
CA ASN A 107 -15.74 -13.13 1.00
C ASN A 107 -16.55 -13.12 -0.29
#